data_AF-A0A1B1FK38-F1
#
_entry.id   AF-A0A1B1FK38-F1
#
_cell.length_a   1.000
_cell.length_b   1.000
_cell.length_c   1.000
_cell.angle_alpha   90.00
_cell.angle_beta   90.00
_cell.angle_gamma   90.00
#
_symmetry.space_group_name_H-M   'P 1'
#
loop_
_entity.id
_entity.type
_entity.pdbx_description
1 polymer ?
#
loop_
_entity_poly.entity_id
_entity_poly.type
_entity_poly.pdbx_seq_one_letter_code
_entity_poly.pdbx_strand_id
1 'polypeptide(L)'
;MENIKQRKHIFVKGTYETKKSILVIKCSVHDIEHTTTFDTYNRSQNGCPICGRKQVSSKLMGRKFSEETIKKMTIASNQRPNRGGKPRHWRKNHAYSEWRKAVFQDYNNECAVTGVKKQKPGDLIVHHLNCVKNHVHLAFIPQNGIVLERSIHNNYHKKYGYGNNTVTQFKTFLLFLLEQQKNLSTQISSQANPEGLEGPETRAYELNRLMKLHEHLGRVELILKG
;
A
#
# COMPACT_ATOMS: atom_id res chain seq x y z
N MET A 1 13.73 -29.73 22.61
CA MET A 1 14.02 -29.58 21.16
C MET A 1 13.09 -30.40 20.26
N GLU A 2 12.31 -31.34 20.80
CA GLU A 2 11.41 -32.22 20.04
C GLU A 2 10.35 -31.49 19.20
N ASN A 3 9.78 -30.40 19.75
CA ASN A 3 8.84 -29.52 19.05
C ASN A 3 9.41 -28.86 17.78
N ILE A 4 10.73 -28.71 17.66
CA ILE A 4 11.37 -28.10 16.48
C ILE A 4 11.27 -29.07 15.29
N LYS A 5 11.65 -30.34 15.53
CA LYS A 5 11.59 -31.39 14.51
C LYS A 5 10.15 -31.69 14.08
N GLN A 6 9.22 -31.81 15.04
CA GLN A 6 7.80 -32.07 14.75
C GLN A 6 7.16 -31.00 13.86
N ARG A 7 7.59 -29.74 13.97
CA ARG A 7 7.01 -28.59 13.23
C ARG A 7 7.71 -28.30 11.90
N LYS A 8 8.54 -29.22 11.39
CA LYS A 8 9.33 -29.04 10.16
C LYS A 8 10.19 -27.77 10.20
N HIS A 9 10.80 -27.51 11.34
CA HIS A 9 11.78 -26.46 11.51
C HIS A 9 13.15 -27.04 11.77
N ILE A 10 14.17 -26.31 11.37
CA ILE A 10 15.58 -26.66 11.57
C ILE A 10 16.11 -25.72 12.65
N PHE A 11 16.71 -26.30 13.70
CA PHE A 11 17.43 -25.51 14.69
C PHE A 11 18.72 -24.97 14.05
N VAL A 12 18.94 -23.66 14.12
CA VAL A 12 20.14 -23.02 13.56
C VAL A 12 21.13 -22.70 14.68
N LYS A 13 20.68 -21.97 15.71
CA LYS A 13 21.51 -21.56 16.86
C LYS A 13 20.66 -21.22 18.08
N GLY A 14 21.26 -21.33 19.26
CA GLY A 14 20.68 -20.89 20.53
C GLY A 14 20.94 -21.85 21.68
N THR A 15 21.55 -21.36 22.76
CA THR A 15 21.76 -22.15 23.99
C THR A 15 20.61 -21.87 24.95
N TYR A 16 20.04 -22.93 25.52
CA TYR A 16 18.98 -22.79 26.51
C TYR A 16 19.57 -22.54 27.90
N GLU A 17 19.56 -21.30 28.36
CA GLU A 17 19.91 -20.93 29.73
C GLU A 17 18.66 -20.61 30.55
N THR A 18 17.71 -19.89 29.93
CA THR A 18 16.43 -19.52 30.52
C THR A 18 15.32 -19.58 29.47
N LYS A 19 14.06 -19.51 29.91
CA LYS A 19 12.90 -19.42 29.00
C LYS A 19 12.96 -18.22 28.03
N LYS A 20 13.71 -17.16 28.38
CA LYS A 20 13.90 -15.96 27.56
C LYS A 20 15.13 -16.04 26.65
N SER A 21 15.94 -17.09 26.73
CA SER A 21 17.11 -17.26 25.86
C SER A 21 16.70 -17.24 24.39
N ILE A 22 17.57 -16.67 23.56
CA ILE A 22 17.34 -16.49 22.13
C ILE A 22 17.51 -17.84 21.41
N LEU A 23 16.58 -18.10 20.51
CA LEU A 23 16.52 -19.27 19.65
C LEU A 23 16.36 -18.79 18.21
N VAL A 24 17.23 -19.27 17.32
CA VAL A 24 17.10 -19.06 15.88
C VAL A 24 16.77 -20.38 15.21
N ILE A 25 15.68 -20.36 14.46
CA ILE A 25 15.16 -21.50 13.72
C ILE A 25 14.96 -21.12 12.26
N LYS A 26 15.14 -22.09 11.37
CA LYS A 26 14.85 -21.98 9.95
C LYS A 26 13.59 -22.78 9.63
N CYS A 27 12.63 -22.16 8.97
CA CYS A 27 11.40 -22.83 8.56
C CYS A 27 11.63 -23.59 7.27
N SER A 28 11.50 -24.92 7.25
CA SER A 28 11.72 -25.73 6.04
C SER A 28 10.70 -25.47 4.92
N VAL A 29 9.55 -24.86 5.25
CA VAL A 29 8.48 -24.59 4.27
C VAL A 29 8.64 -23.24 3.59
N HIS A 30 9.19 -22.26 4.28
CA HIS A 30 9.31 -20.88 3.80
C HIS A 30 10.76 -20.45 3.57
N ASP A 31 11.72 -21.34 3.87
CA ASP A 31 13.17 -21.15 3.80
C ASP A 31 13.71 -19.91 4.53
N ILE A 32 12.95 -19.38 5.51
CA ILE A 32 13.27 -18.15 6.23
C ILE A 32 13.74 -18.49 7.64
N GLU A 33 14.80 -17.80 8.07
CA GLU A 33 15.26 -17.80 9.45
C GLU A 33 14.46 -16.81 10.29
N HIS A 34 14.08 -17.24 11.48
CA HIS A 34 13.34 -16.45 12.45
C HIS A 34 14.02 -16.55 13.82
N THR A 35 14.26 -15.38 14.41
CA THR A 35 14.78 -15.24 15.77
C THR A 35 13.62 -15.05 16.75
N THR A 36 13.59 -15.86 17.80
CA THR A 36 12.55 -15.84 18.84
C THR A 36 13.15 -16.24 20.19
N THR A 37 12.33 -16.32 21.24
CA THR A 37 12.74 -16.92 22.52
C THR A 37 12.23 -18.35 22.62
N PHE A 38 12.87 -19.18 23.46
CA PHE A 38 12.39 -20.54 23.72
C PHE A 38 10.94 -20.58 24.23
N ASP A 39 10.55 -19.67 25.13
CA ASP A 39 9.17 -19.57 25.63
C ASP A 39 8.18 -19.24 24.51
N THR A 40 8.47 -18.19 23.74
CA THR A 40 7.59 -17.77 22.63
C THR A 40 7.45 -18.87 21.59
N TYR A 41 8.54 -19.56 21.26
CA TYR A 41 8.52 -20.67 20.32
C TYR A 41 7.65 -21.83 20.83
N ASN A 42 7.84 -22.25 22.09
CA ASN A 42 7.09 -23.35 22.69
C ASN A 42 5.60 -23.03 22.79
N ARG A 43 5.25 -21.82 23.21
CA ARG A 43 3.85 -21.35 23.31
C ARG A 43 3.19 -21.15 21.96
N SER A 44 3.95 -20.80 20.93
CA SER A 44 3.39 -20.66 19.59
C SER A 44 3.00 -22.04 19.05
N GLN A 45 1.78 -22.18 18.53
CA GLN A 45 1.36 -23.44 17.92
C GLN A 45 2.16 -23.77 16.66
N ASN A 46 2.60 -22.73 15.94
CA ASN A 46 3.19 -22.86 14.62
C ASN A 46 4.70 -22.63 14.58
N GLY A 47 5.32 -22.08 15.62
CA GLY A 47 6.77 -21.82 15.68
C GLY A 47 7.29 -20.71 14.76
N CYS A 48 6.64 -20.49 13.61
CA CYS A 48 7.03 -19.53 12.58
C CYS A 48 5.88 -18.53 12.31
N PRO A 49 6.17 -17.21 12.29
CA PRO A 49 5.15 -16.18 12.02
C PRO A 49 4.45 -16.32 10.66
N ILE A 50 5.14 -16.86 9.66
CA ILE A 50 4.60 -17.03 8.31
C ILE A 50 3.65 -18.23 8.29
N CYS A 51 4.05 -19.37 8.85
CA CYS A 51 3.19 -20.54 9.04
C CYS A 51 1.91 -20.17 9.80
N GLY A 52 2.05 -19.38 10.88
CA GLY A 52 0.92 -18.88 11.66
C GLY A 52 -0.05 -18.04 10.84
N ARG A 53 0.46 -17.06 10.08
CA ARG A 53 -0.38 -16.23 9.20
C ARG A 53 -1.06 -17.05 8.10
N LYS A 54 -0.35 -17.99 7.48
CA LYS A 54 -0.90 -18.86 6.42
C LYS A 54 -2.05 -19.72 6.93
N GLN A 55 -1.92 -20.32 8.11
CA GLN A 55 -3.01 -21.09 8.72
C GLN A 55 -4.22 -20.23 9.10
N VAL A 56 -3.99 -19.03 9.65
CA VAL A 56 -5.10 -18.10 9.95
C VAL A 56 -5.80 -17.71 8.65
N SER A 57 -5.05 -17.36 7.61
CA SER A 57 -5.59 -17.05 6.29
C SER A 57 -6.42 -18.20 5.75
N SER A 58 -5.89 -19.44 5.74
CA SER A 58 -6.61 -20.60 5.23
C SER A 58 -7.90 -20.89 6.00
N LYS A 59 -7.92 -20.67 7.33
CA LYS A 59 -9.14 -20.79 8.16
C LYS A 59 -10.19 -19.71 7.87
N LEU A 60 -9.76 -18.55 7.37
CA LEU A 60 -10.66 -17.44 7.03
C LEU A 60 -11.17 -17.51 5.60
N MET A 61 -10.41 -18.11 4.68
CA MET A 61 -10.84 -18.25 3.28
C MET A 61 -12.12 -19.08 3.18
N GLY A 62 -13.09 -18.59 2.40
CA GLY A 62 -14.35 -19.29 2.15
C GLY A 62 -15.32 -19.32 3.33
N ARG A 63 -15.01 -18.63 4.44
CA ARG A 63 -15.92 -18.56 5.59
C ARG A 63 -17.21 -17.83 5.21
N LYS A 64 -18.31 -18.56 5.14
CA LYS A 64 -19.67 -18.01 5.00
C LYS A 64 -20.21 -17.67 6.38
N PHE A 65 -20.74 -16.46 6.54
CA PHE A 65 -21.38 -16.01 7.77
C PHE A 65 -22.90 -16.16 7.62
N SER A 66 -23.60 -16.48 8.71
CA SER A 66 -25.07 -16.44 8.72
C SER A 66 -25.55 -15.00 8.57
N GLU A 67 -26.76 -14.82 8.05
CA GLU A 67 -27.38 -13.49 7.93
C GLU A 67 -27.46 -12.76 9.28
N GLU A 68 -27.76 -13.50 10.34
CA GLU A 68 -27.77 -12.95 11.70
C GLU A 68 -26.39 -12.43 12.12
N THR A 69 -25.33 -13.18 11.80
CA THR A 69 -23.95 -12.75 12.09
C THR A 69 -23.58 -11.51 11.29
N ILE A 70 -23.98 -11.45 10.01
CA ILE A 70 -23.77 -10.28 9.15
C ILE A 70 -24.49 -9.07 9.74
N LYS A 71 -25.75 -9.22 10.18
CA LYS A 71 -26.51 -8.14 10.84
C LYS A 71 -25.81 -7.65 12.11
N LYS A 72 -25.35 -8.56 12.98
CA LYS A 72 -24.59 -8.21 14.21
C LYS A 72 -23.29 -7.48 13.88
N MET A 73 -22.55 -7.92 12.87
CA MET A 73 -21.32 -7.26 12.42
C MET A 73 -21.59 -5.84 11.88
N THR A 74 -22.68 -5.66 11.12
CA THR A 74 -23.09 -4.35 10.60
C THR A 74 -23.49 -3.40 11.73
N ILE A 75 -24.31 -3.86 12.68
CA ILE A 75 -24.70 -3.07 13.86
C ILE A 75 -23.47 -2.66 14.65
N ALA A 76 -22.58 -3.62 14.96
CA ALA A 76 -21.34 -3.34 15.67
C ALA A 76 -20.42 -2.37 14.91
N SER A 77 -20.35 -2.46 13.58
CA SER A 77 -19.58 -1.54 12.75
C SER A 77 -20.12 -0.11 12.82
N ASN A 78 -21.44 0.05 12.79
CA ASN A 78 -22.10 1.35 12.87
C ASN A 78 -22.00 1.98 14.28
N GLN A 79 -21.98 1.15 15.32
CA GLN A 79 -21.83 1.57 16.71
C GLN A 79 -20.38 1.79 17.14
N ARG A 80 -19.39 1.47 16.29
CA ARG A 80 -17.98 1.68 16.66
C ARG A 80 -17.74 3.16 16.94
N PRO A 81 -17.27 3.52 18.15
CA PRO A 81 -16.91 4.89 18.44
C PRO A 81 -15.80 5.32 17.48
N ASN A 82 -15.86 6.58 17.04
CA ASN A 82 -14.80 7.15 16.22
C ASN A 82 -13.49 7.02 17.01
N ARG A 83 -12.58 6.14 16.58
CA ARG A 83 -11.32 5.84 17.29
C ARG A 83 -10.33 7.00 17.28
N GLY A 84 -10.76 8.19 16.86
CA GLY A 84 -10.10 9.43 17.23
C GLY A 84 -8.62 9.44 16.87
N GLY A 85 -8.27 8.97 15.67
CA GLY A 85 -7.05 9.46 15.05
C GLY A 85 -7.30 10.94 14.83
N LYS A 86 -6.82 11.82 15.74
CA LYS A 86 -6.82 13.26 15.47
C LYS A 86 -6.17 13.41 14.10
N PRO A 87 -6.85 14.01 13.09
CA PRO A 87 -6.15 14.41 11.87
C PRO A 87 -4.88 15.11 12.33
N ARG A 88 -3.71 14.71 11.78
CA ARG A 88 -2.44 15.33 12.18
C ARG A 88 -2.67 16.85 12.20
N HIS A 89 -2.34 17.53 13.31
CA HIS A 89 -2.84 18.88 13.60
C HIS A 89 -2.67 19.85 12.41
N TRP A 90 -1.59 19.70 11.65
CA TRP A 90 -1.29 20.46 10.43
C TRP A 90 -2.35 20.34 9.31
N ARG A 91 -3.12 19.25 9.22
CA ARG A 91 -4.22 19.08 8.25
C ARG A 91 -5.46 19.92 8.58
N LYS A 92 -5.53 20.49 9.78
CA LYS A 92 -6.58 21.45 10.18
C LYS A 92 -6.16 22.91 9.94
N ASN A 93 -4.90 23.14 9.54
CA ASN A 93 -4.40 24.48 9.29
C ASN A 93 -4.96 25.01 7.96
N HIS A 94 -5.29 26.30 7.93
CA HIS A 94 -5.63 27.04 6.72
C HIS A 94 -4.58 26.83 5.61
N ALA A 95 -3.29 26.83 5.96
CA ALA A 95 -2.20 26.58 5.02
C ALA A 95 -2.33 25.22 4.27
N TYR A 96 -2.82 24.18 4.94
CA TYR A 96 -3.06 22.89 4.30
C TYR A 96 -4.24 22.94 3.32
N SER A 97 -5.29 23.68 3.68
CA SER A 97 -6.45 23.88 2.80
C SER A 97 -6.03 24.64 1.54
N GLU A 98 -5.27 25.73 1.69
CA GLU A 98 -4.79 26.54 0.57
C GLU A 98 -3.81 25.77 -0.32
N TRP A 99 -2.85 25.05 0.28
CA TRP A 99 -1.98 24.15 -0.47
C TRP A 99 -2.78 23.12 -1.28
N ARG A 100 -3.77 22.48 -0.66
CA ARG A 100 -4.59 21.47 -1.34
C ARG A 100 -5.38 22.09 -2.50
N LYS A 101 -5.93 23.30 -2.33
CA LYS A 101 -6.62 24.04 -3.39
C LYS A 101 -5.67 24.40 -4.54
N ALA A 102 -4.49 24.92 -4.24
CA ALA A 102 -3.47 25.27 -5.23
C ALA A 102 -3.09 24.04 -6.07
N VAL A 103 -2.82 22.90 -5.43
CA VAL A 103 -2.51 21.65 -6.17
C VAL A 103 -3.68 21.21 -7.04
N PHE A 104 -4.93 21.32 -6.58
CA PHE A 104 -6.08 21.00 -7.44
C PHE A 104 -6.20 21.95 -8.64
N GLN A 105 -5.90 23.23 -8.45
CA GLN A 105 -5.91 24.24 -9.52
C GLN A 105 -4.81 23.96 -10.55
N ASP A 106 -3.59 23.65 -10.12
CA ASP A 106 -2.45 23.33 -11.00
C ASP A 106 -2.74 22.14 -11.94
N TYR A 107 -3.56 21.20 -11.48
CA TYR A 107 -3.97 20.01 -12.24
C TYR A 107 -5.37 20.14 -12.85
N ASN A 108 -5.97 21.33 -12.93
CA ASN A 108 -7.30 21.57 -13.49
C ASN A 108 -8.41 20.66 -12.91
N ASN A 109 -8.29 20.27 -11.63
CA ASN A 109 -9.17 19.29 -10.98
C ASN A 109 -9.24 17.93 -11.70
N GLU A 110 -8.15 17.52 -12.34
CA GLU A 110 -8.00 16.24 -13.02
C GLU A 110 -6.95 15.36 -12.35
N CYS A 111 -7.14 14.05 -12.46
CA CYS A 111 -6.07 13.12 -12.16
C CYS A 111 -4.87 13.37 -13.08
N ALA A 112 -3.68 13.51 -12.51
CA ALA A 112 -2.45 13.71 -13.26
C ALA A 112 -2.16 12.55 -14.22
N VAL A 113 -2.51 11.33 -13.82
CA VAL A 113 -2.20 10.09 -14.56
C VAL A 113 -3.22 9.81 -15.66
N THR A 114 -4.52 10.00 -15.40
CA THR A 114 -5.59 9.56 -16.33
C THR A 114 -6.36 10.71 -16.98
N GLY A 115 -6.21 11.95 -16.50
CA GLY A 115 -7.01 13.10 -16.97
C GLY A 115 -8.45 13.12 -16.51
N VAL A 116 -8.83 12.20 -15.63
CA VAL A 116 -10.21 12.06 -15.19
C VAL A 116 -10.55 13.16 -14.21
N LYS A 117 -11.66 13.84 -14.47
CA LYS A 117 -12.26 14.81 -13.55
C LYS A 117 -13.01 14.10 -12.44
N LYS A 118 -13.12 14.79 -11.31
CA LYS A 118 -13.91 14.35 -10.16
C LYS A 118 -15.37 14.10 -10.58
N GLN A 119 -15.85 12.86 -10.44
CA GLN A 119 -17.27 12.54 -10.66
C GLN A 119 -18.06 12.66 -9.35
N LYS A 120 -17.48 12.20 -8.25
CA LYS A 120 -18.06 12.22 -6.90
C LYS A 120 -17.10 12.82 -5.87
N PRO A 121 -17.62 13.33 -4.73
CA PRO A 121 -16.81 13.74 -3.59
C PRO A 121 -15.83 12.65 -3.14
N GLY A 122 -14.53 12.93 -3.24
CA GLY A 122 -13.49 12.02 -2.76
C GLY A 122 -12.88 11.09 -3.82
N ASP A 123 -13.30 11.16 -5.08
CA ASP A 123 -12.68 10.37 -6.16
C ASP A 123 -11.24 10.79 -6.43
N LEU A 124 -11.00 12.11 -6.40
CA LEU A 124 -9.68 12.69 -6.51
C LEU A 124 -9.13 13.08 -5.14
N ILE A 125 -7.85 12.80 -4.95
CA ILE A 125 -7.10 13.12 -3.74
C ILE A 125 -5.73 13.68 -4.09
N VAL A 126 -5.25 14.59 -3.23
CA VAL A 126 -3.90 15.14 -3.36
C VAL A 126 -2.94 14.24 -2.60
N HIS A 127 -1.86 13.85 -3.26
CA HIS A 127 -0.76 13.08 -2.73
C HIS A 127 0.47 13.96 -2.58
N HIS A 128 1.22 13.80 -1.48
CA HIS A 128 2.54 14.41 -1.33
C HIS A 128 3.60 13.52 -1.97
N LEU A 129 4.32 14.02 -2.97
CA LEU A 129 5.39 13.28 -3.66
C LEU A 129 6.54 12.90 -2.71
N ASN A 130 7.04 13.88 -1.95
CA ASN A 130 7.97 13.65 -0.85
C ASN A 130 7.21 13.64 0.49
N CYS A 131 7.47 12.62 1.30
CA CYS A 131 6.80 12.43 2.57
C CYS A 131 7.07 13.59 3.53
N VAL A 132 6.00 14.25 3.99
CA VAL A 132 6.05 15.35 4.98
C VAL A 132 6.79 14.96 6.27
N LYS A 133 6.81 13.68 6.64
CA LYS A 133 7.53 13.21 7.83
C LYS A 133 9.03 13.52 7.73
N ASN A 134 9.61 13.36 6.54
CA ASN A 134 11.04 13.53 6.30
C ASN A 134 11.37 14.89 5.67
N HIS A 135 10.38 15.53 5.04
CA HIS A 135 10.53 16.81 4.33
C HIS A 135 9.45 17.81 4.78
N VAL A 136 9.51 18.22 6.05
CA VAL A 136 8.51 19.13 6.65
C VAL A 136 8.43 20.47 5.91
N HIS A 137 9.57 20.99 5.44
CA HIS A 137 9.65 22.24 4.67
C HIS A 137 8.91 22.16 3.32
N LEU A 138 8.71 20.96 2.76
CA LEU A 138 7.96 20.75 1.52
C LEU A 138 6.45 20.54 1.74
N ALA A 139 5.94 20.63 2.98
CA ALA A 139 4.57 20.23 3.31
C ALA A 139 3.50 21.03 2.57
N PHE A 140 3.77 22.31 2.29
CA PHE A 140 2.83 23.25 1.69
C PHE A 140 3.34 23.82 0.35
N ILE A 141 4.40 23.25 -0.22
CA ILE A 141 4.88 23.62 -1.55
C ILE A 141 3.98 22.94 -2.58
N PRO A 142 3.26 23.68 -3.45
CA PRO A 142 2.34 23.10 -4.44
C PRO A 142 3.02 22.06 -5.35
N GLN A 143 4.28 22.29 -5.72
CA GLN A 143 5.08 21.38 -6.56
C GLN A 143 5.35 20.02 -5.88
N ASN A 144 5.23 19.93 -4.55
CA ASN A 144 5.33 18.66 -3.83
C ASN A 144 3.98 17.90 -3.77
N GLY A 145 2.92 18.44 -4.37
CA GLY A 145 1.60 17.83 -4.47
C GLY A 145 1.31 17.28 -5.86
N ILE A 146 0.52 16.22 -5.94
CA ILE A 146 -0.04 15.70 -7.20
C ILE A 146 -1.48 15.24 -7.00
N VAL A 147 -2.36 15.51 -7.96
CA VAL A 147 -3.75 15.04 -7.93
C VAL A 147 -3.85 13.66 -8.54
N LEU A 148 -4.44 12.71 -7.80
CA LEU A 148 -4.61 11.32 -8.23
C LEU A 148 -6.05 10.85 -8.00
N GLU A 149 -6.49 9.90 -8.82
CA GLU A 149 -7.62 9.05 -8.47
C GLU A 149 -7.30 8.21 -7.22
N ARG A 150 -8.32 7.98 -6.40
CA ARG A 150 -8.21 7.18 -5.18
C ARG A 150 -7.66 5.78 -5.44
N SER A 151 -8.04 5.14 -6.54
CA SER A 151 -7.55 3.82 -6.93
C SER A 151 -6.04 3.83 -7.20
N ILE A 152 -5.56 4.79 -7.99
CA ILE A 152 -4.14 4.95 -8.34
C ILE A 152 -3.30 5.25 -7.10
N HIS A 153 -3.77 6.16 -6.25
CA HIS A 153 -3.13 6.47 -4.96
C HIS A 153 -3.04 5.24 -4.04
N ASN A 154 -4.11 4.46 -3.95
CA ASN A 154 -4.10 3.23 -3.16
C ASN A 154 -3.14 2.19 -3.74
N ASN A 155 -3.07 2.06 -5.07
CA ASN A 155 -2.12 1.17 -5.75
C ASN A 155 -0.66 1.59 -5.52
N TYR A 156 -0.38 2.89 -5.55
CA TYR A 156 0.92 3.42 -5.20
C TYR A 156 1.31 3.04 -3.76
N HIS A 157 0.44 3.30 -2.78
CA HIS A 157 0.70 2.94 -1.39
C HIS A 157 0.69 1.43 -1.12
N LYS A 158 -0.01 0.63 -1.92
CA LYS A 158 0.09 -0.83 -1.88
C LYS A 158 1.49 -1.30 -2.26
N LYS A 159 2.16 -0.60 -3.20
CA LYS A 159 3.51 -0.92 -3.66
C LYS A 159 4.61 -0.39 -2.73
N TYR A 160 4.52 0.86 -2.27
CA TYR A 160 5.60 1.54 -1.54
C TYR A 160 5.29 1.86 -0.07
N GLY A 161 4.09 1.56 0.41
CA GLY A 161 3.63 1.92 1.76
C GLY A 161 3.26 3.40 1.89
N TYR A 162 2.78 3.78 3.08
CA TYR A 162 2.24 5.12 3.40
C TYR A 162 3.27 6.14 3.93
N GLY A 163 4.54 5.75 4.05
CA GLY A 163 5.58 6.57 4.67
C GLY A 163 6.89 6.50 3.89
N ASN A 164 7.74 7.49 4.08
CA ASN A 164 9.05 7.62 3.39
C ASN A 164 8.94 7.62 1.87
N ASN A 165 7.80 8.10 1.34
CA ASN A 165 7.61 8.26 -0.09
C ASN A 165 8.51 9.36 -0.67
N THR A 166 9.01 9.12 -1.88
CA THR A 166 9.87 10.05 -2.64
C THR A 166 9.36 10.25 -4.06
N VAL A 167 9.73 11.37 -4.68
CA VAL A 167 9.47 11.63 -6.11
C VAL A 167 9.98 10.48 -6.99
N THR A 168 11.16 9.93 -6.68
CA THR A 168 11.75 8.80 -7.41
C THR A 168 10.87 7.55 -7.36
N GLN A 169 10.33 7.20 -6.19
CA GLN A 169 9.39 6.06 -6.08
C GLN A 169 8.16 6.27 -6.95
N PHE A 170 7.64 7.51 -6.97
CA PHE A 170 6.49 7.85 -7.81
C PHE A 170 6.83 7.76 -9.31
N LYS A 171 8.01 8.21 -9.76
CA LYS A 171 8.48 8.00 -11.14
C LYS A 171 8.56 6.51 -11.51
N THR A 172 9.16 5.69 -10.64
CA THR A 172 9.22 4.23 -10.83
C THR A 172 7.81 3.61 -10.87
N PHE A 173 6.86 4.15 -10.12
CA PHE A 173 5.46 3.73 -10.21
C PHE A 173 4.84 4.02 -11.58
N LEU A 174 5.08 5.20 -12.16
CA LEU A 174 4.59 5.55 -13.49
C LEU A 174 5.17 4.64 -14.58
N LEU A 175 6.48 4.33 -14.52
CA LEU A 175 7.11 3.38 -15.44
C LEU A 175 6.49 1.99 -15.35
N PHE A 176 6.19 1.52 -14.13
CA PHE A 176 5.50 0.26 -13.92
C PHE A 176 4.08 0.25 -14.53
N LEU A 177 3.33 1.36 -14.45
CA LEU A 177 2.02 1.46 -15.10
C LEU A 177 2.14 1.37 -16.64
N LEU A 178 3.18 1.98 -17.21
CA LEU A 178 3.47 1.90 -18.64
C LEU A 178 3.80 0.49 -19.11
N GLU A 179 4.64 -0.25 -18.36
CA GLU A 179 4.94 -1.65 -18.67
C GLU A 179 3.70 -2.54 -18.62
N GLN A 180 2.84 -2.36 -17.60
CA GLN A 180 1.61 -3.14 -17.49
C GLN A 180 0.68 -2.91 -18.69
N GLN A 181 0.55 -1.67 -19.14
CA GLN A 181 -0.26 -1.35 -20.31
C GLN A 181 0.31 -1.95 -21.60
N LYS A 182 1.63 -1.91 -21.79
CA LYS A 182 2.29 -2.55 -22.94
C LYS A 182 1.99 -4.05 -22.95
N ASN A 183 2.17 -4.73 -21.82
CA ASN A 183 1.91 -6.16 -21.69
C ASN A 183 0.44 -6.52 -21.98
N LEU A 184 -0.52 -5.70 -21.51
CA LEU A 184 -1.94 -5.88 -21.81
C LEU A 184 -2.24 -5.75 -23.31
N SER A 185 -1.67 -4.71 -23.94
CA SER A 185 -1.82 -4.49 -25.39
C SER A 185 -1.25 -5.65 -26.22
N THR A 186 -0.14 -6.24 -25.78
CA THR A 186 0.48 -7.38 -26.47
C THR A 186 -0.33 -8.67 -26.29
N GLN A 187 -0.94 -8.88 -25.12
CA GLN A 187 -1.78 -10.07 -24.88
C GLN A 187 -3.13 -10.02 -25.63
N ILE A 188 -3.77 -8.86 -25.70
CA ILE A 188 -5.04 -8.68 -26.46
C ILE A 188 -4.82 -8.87 -27.97
N SER A 189 -3.65 -8.49 -28.49
CA SER A 189 -3.30 -8.76 -29.89
C SER A 189 -3.16 -10.25 -30.24
N SER A 190 -3.08 -11.14 -29.24
CA SER A 190 -2.96 -12.58 -29.42
C SER A 190 -4.25 -13.37 -29.15
N GLN A 191 -5.29 -12.71 -28.60
CA GLN A 191 -6.58 -13.34 -28.29
C GLN A 191 -7.71 -12.34 -28.57
N ALA A 192 -8.56 -12.64 -29.57
CA ALA A 192 -9.80 -11.92 -29.79
C ALA A 192 -10.68 -11.93 -28.53
N ASN A 193 -11.31 -10.78 -28.26
CA ASN A 193 -12.17 -10.40 -27.12
C ASN A 193 -12.78 -11.53 -26.28
N PRO A 194 -12.98 -11.24 -24.98
CA PRO A 194 -14.35 -11.15 -24.54
C PRO A 194 -14.66 -9.86 -23.74
N GLU A 195 -15.92 -9.47 -23.92
CA GLU A 195 -16.64 -8.45 -23.17
C GLU A 195 -16.45 -8.57 -21.65
N GLY A 196 -16.47 -7.43 -20.95
CA GLY A 196 -16.86 -7.41 -19.53
C GLY A 196 -15.77 -7.29 -18.47
N LEU A 197 -14.67 -6.57 -18.72
CA LEU A 197 -13.74 -6.16 -17.65
C LEU A 197 -13.81 -4.65 -17.42
N GLU A 198 -14.87 -4.17 -16.77
CA GLU A 198 -14.91 -2.83 -16.19
C GLU A 198 -14.29 -2.86 -14.79
N GLY A 199 -12.97 -2.87 -14.74
CA GLY A 199 -12.19 -2.63 -13.53
C GLY A 199 -11.24 -1.46 -13.74
N PRO A 200 -10.79 -0.75 -12.68
CA PRO A 200 -9.75 0.28 -12.83
C PRO A 200 -8.42 -0.27 -13.38
N GLU A 201 -8.27 -1.60 -13.44
CA GLU A 201 -7.11 -2.30 -13.99
C GLU A 201 -7.15 -2.47 -15.53
N THR A 202 -8.29 -2.19 -16.18
CA THR A 202 -8.43 -2.25 -17.66
C THR A 202 -8.43 -0.90 -18.34
N ARG A 203 -8.28 0.19 -17.58
CA ARG A 203 -8.25 1.53 -18.14
C ARG A 203 -6.92 1.77 -18.86
N ALA A 204 -6.99 1.97 -20.18
CA ALA A 204 -5.84 2.40 -20.96
C ALA A 204 -5.37 3.78 -20.46
N TYR A 205 -4.12 3.88 -20.01
CA TYR A 205 -3.52 5.17 -19.65
C TYR A 205 -3.07 5.88 -20.93
N GLU A 206 -3.21 7.20 -20.98
CA GLU A 206 -2.67 7.96 -22.10
C GLU A 206 -1.13 8.03 -22.00
N LEU A 207 -0.43 7.31 -22.89
CA LEU A 207 1.04 7.22 -22.91
C LEU A 207 1.70 8.61 -22.92
N ASN A 208 1.22 9.50 -23.79
CA ASN A 208 1.74 10.86 -23.92
C ASN A 208 1.57 11.66 -22.61
N ARG A 209 0.48 11.44 -21.88
CA ARG A 209 0.23 12.11 -20.59
C ARG A 209 1.19 11.62 -19.52
N LEU A 210 1.39 10.30 -19.44
CA LEU A 210 2.34 9.68 -18.52
C LEU A 210 3.79 10.11 -18.77
N MET A 211 4.22 10.19 -20.04
CA MET A 211 5.56 10.66 -20.40
C MET A 211 5.77 12.13 -20.01
N LYS A 212 4.82 13.02 -20.37
CA LYS A 212 4.86 14.43 -19.99
C LYS A 212 4.89 14.61 -18.47
N LEU A 213 4.11 13.79 -17.74
CA LEU A 213 4.12 13.79 -16.28
C LEU A 213 5.48 13.35 -15.73
N HIS A 214 6.07 12.29 -16.28
CA HIS A 214 7.38 11.81 -15.86
C HIS A 214 8.48 12.89 -16.04
N GLU A 215 8.49 13.58 -17.18
CA GLU A 215 9.40 14.70 -17.44
C GLU A 215 9.15 15.89 -16.50
N HIS A 216 7.89 16.24 -16.27
CA HIS A 216 7.53 17.29 -15.32
C HIS A 216 8.03 16.96 -13.89
N LEU A 217 7.88 15.72 -13.45
CA LEU A 217 8.43 15.26 -12.17
C LEU A 217 9.97 15.29 -12.15
N GLY A 218 10.62 15.22 -13.31
CA GLY A 218 12.05 15.53 -13.50
C GLY A 218 12.38 16.94 -13.01
N ARG A 219 11.66 17.93 -13.51
CA ARG A 219 11.83 19.35 -13.14
C ARG A 219 11.46 19.62 -11.69
N VAL A 220 10.36 19.05 -11.22
CA VAL A 220 9.92 19.16 -9.81
C VAL A 220 10.99 18.61 -8.86
N GLU A 221 11.61 17.48 -9.18
CA GLU A 221 12.66 16.91 -8.33
C GLU A 221 13.87 17.86 -8.19
N LEU A 222 14.23 18.59 -9.24
CA LEU A 222 15.30 19.59 -9.19
C LEU A 222 14.90 20.78 -8.32
N ILE A 223 13.67 21.28 -8.46
CA ILE A 223 13.13 22.38 -7.66
C ILE A 223 13.05 22.02 -6.18
N LEU A 224 12.71 20.77 -5.85
CA LEU A 224 12.59 20.33 -4.45
C LEU A 224 13.94 19.95 -3.81
N LYS A 225 15.03 19.90 -4.58
CA LYS A 225 16.40 19.64 -4.10
C LYS A 225 17.23 20.92 -3.94
N GLY A 226 16.91 21.99 -4.67
CA GLY A 226 17.50 23.32 -4.53
C GLY A 226 16.83 24.11 -3.42
#